data_AF-A0A0H5ADD2-F1
#
_entry.id   AF-A0A0H5ADD2-F1
#
_cell.length_a   1.000
_cell.length_b   1.000
_cell.length_c   1.000
_cell.angle_alpha   90.00
_cell.angle_beta   90.00
_cell.angle_gamma   90.00
#
_symmetry.space_group_name_H-M   'P 1'
#
loop_
_entity.id
_entity.type
_entity.pdbx_description
1 polymer ?
#
loop_
_entity_poly.entity_id
_entity_poly.type
_entity_poly.pdbx_seq_one_letter_code
_entity_poly.pdbx_strand_id
1 'polypeptide(L)' 'MPDRRLAVPEIETYRWAVFCCSFKVDLSSPPDHALALFADSAMAKRYGAWMWPGTFEVVDIVTGKPVCE' A
#
# COMPACT_ATOMS: atom_id res chain seq x y z
N MET A 1 -5.39 13.29 25.35
CA MET A 1 -3.92 13.09 25.27
C MET A 1 -3.67 11.92 24.33
N PRO A 2 -2.67 11.99 23.44
CA PRO A 2 -2.25 10.81 22.69
C PRO A 2 -1.86 9.68 23.65
N ASP A 3 -2.18 8.43 23.30
CA ASP A 3 -1.77 7.27 24.10
C ASP A 3 -0.24 7.24 24.19
N ARG A 4 0.32 7.17 25.40
CA ARG A 4 1.77 7.14 25.61
C ARG A 4 2.47 5.92 24.98
N ARG A 5 1.71 4.90 24.59
CA ARG A 5 2.23 3.68 23.96
C ARG A 5 2.30 3.78 22.44
N LEU A 6 1.67 4.78 21.82
CA LEU A 6 1.54 4.91 20.38
C LEU A 6 2.10 6.25 19.91
N ALA A 7 2.97 6.21 18.91
CA ALA A 7 3.38 7.43 18.22
C ALA A 7 2.17 8.03 17.49
N VAL A 8 2.14 9.37 17.38
CA VAL A 8 1.15 10.04 16.53
C VAL A 8 1.48 9.69 15.07
N PRO A 9 0.54 9.16 14.29
CA PRO A 9 0.80 8.85 12.89
C PRO A 9 0.91 10.14 12.08
N GLU A 10 2.07 10.37 11.48
CA GLU A 10 2.31 11.47 10.55
C GLU A 10 2.15 10.97 9.12
N ILE A 11 1.20 11.54 8.37
CA ILE A 11 0.84 11.05 7.02
C ILE A 11 2.04 11.00 6.08
N GLU A 12 2.96 11.97 6.20
CA GLU A 12 4.16 12.10 5.36
C GLU A 12 5.17 10.96 5.59
N THR A 13 5.07 10.22 6.70
CA THR A 13 5.94 9.06 6.96
C THR A 13 5.56 7.84 6.15
N TYR A 14 4.35 7.79 5.58
CA TYR A 14 3.85 6.63 4.84
C TYR A 14 4.01 6.83 3.33
N ARG A 15 5.15 6.39 2.81
CA ARG A 15 5.52 6.58 1.40
C ARG A 15 4.94 5.54 0.43
N TRP A 16 4.57 4.36 0.93
CA TRP A 16 4.23 3.22 0.06
C TRP A 16 2.74 2.91 0.16
N ALA A 17 2.05 2.98 -0.97
CA ALA A 17 0.64 2.63 -1.08
C ALA A 17 0.48 1.23 -1.67
N VAL A 18 -0.39 0.41 -1.06
CA VAL A 18 -0.76 -0.92 -1.57
C VAL A 18 -2.12 -0.86 -2.24
N PHE A 19 -2.18 -1.38 -3.47
CA PHE A 19 -3.40 -1.56 -4.26
C PHE A 19 -3.68 -3.06 -4.43
N CYS A 20 -4.95 -3.47 -4.39
CA CYS A 20 -5.36 -4.87 -4.58
C CYS A 20 -5.24 -5.31 -6.06
N CYS A 21 -5.52 -4.37 -6.97
CA CYS A 21 -5.67 -4.52 -8.40
C CYS A 21 -6.54 -5.73 -8.79
N SER A 22 -7.64 -5.96 -8.08
CA SER A 22 -8.62 -7.00 -8.40
C SER A 22 -9.25 -6.85 -9.79
N PHE A 23 -9.16 -5.66 -10.40
CA PHE A 23 -9.50 -5.44 -11.80
C PHE A 23 -8.68 -6.32 -12.76
N LYS A 24 -7.47 -6.78 -12.38
CA LYS A 24 -6.65 -7.70 -13.18
C LYS A 24 -7.30 -9.09 -13.37
N VAL A 25 -8.29 -9.42 -12.55
CA VAL A 25 -9.05 -10.67 -12.59
C VAL A 25 -10.56 -10.40 -12.73
N ASP A 26 -10.92 -9.23 -13.29
CA ASP A 26 -12.31 -8.81 -13.55
C ASP A 26 -13.22 -8.79 -12.30
N LEU A 27 -12.65 -8.61 -11.11
CA LEU A 27 -13.38 -8.57 -9.84
C LEU A 27 -13.68 -7.15 -9.33
N SER A 28 -13.09 -6.11 -9.95
CA SER A 28 -13.42 -4.71 -9.66
C SER A 28 -13.24 -3.82 -10.89
N SER A 29 -13.74 -2.58 -10.82
CA SER A 29 -13.57 -1.59 -11.89
C SER A 29 -12.52 -0.54 -11.52
N PRO A 30 -11.63 -0.15 -12.45
CA PRO A 30 -10.68 0.94 -12.21
C PRO A 30 -11.38 2.33 -12.15
N PRO A 31 -10.75 3.35 -11.53
CA PRO A 31 -9.45 3.30 -10.88
C PRO A 31 -9.50 2.62 -9.50
N ASP A 32 -8.46 1.87 -9.19
CA ASP A 32 -8.32 1.24 -7.88
C ASP A 32 -7.78 2.25 -6.87
N HIS A 33 -8.20 2.14 -5.60
CA HIS A 33 -7.75 3.02 -4.53
C HIS A 33 -6.74 2.33 -3.63
N ALA A 34 -5.83 3.10 -3.04
CA ALA A 34 -4.89 2.57 -2.06
C ALA A 34 -5.66 2.03 -0.85
N LEU A 35 -5.45 0.75 -0.53
CA LEU A 35 -6.12 0.08 0.59
C LEU A 35 -5.33 0.22 1.89
N ALA A 36 -4.01 0.40 1.80
CA ALA A 36 -3.13 0.58 2.95
C ALA A 36 -1.91 1.43 2.59
N LEU A 37 -1.41 2.17 3.58
CA LEU A 37 -0.19 2.96 3.49
C LEU A 37 0.87 2.41 4.45
N PHE A 38 2.12 2.39 4.02
CA PHE A 38 3.25 1.86 4.78
C PHE A 38 4.44 2.82 4.71
N ALA A 39 5.18 2.91 5.82
CA ALA A 39 6.46 3.61 5.85
C ALA A 39 7.58 2.81 5.15
N ASP A 40 7.49 1.47 5.17
CA ASP A 40 8.50 0.57 4.61
C ASP A 40 7.96 -0.26 3.43
N SER A 41 8.74 -0.33 2.35
CA SER A 41 8.32 -1.00 1.12
C SER A 41 8.33 -2.53 1.24
N ALA A 42 9.22 -3.10 2.05
CA ALA A 42 9.27 -4.54 2.25
C ALA A 42 8.06 -5.02 3.07
N MET A 43 7.62 -4.25 4.06
CA MET A 43 6.38 -4.48 4.78
C MET A 43 5.15 -4.39 3.87
N ALA A 44 5.07 -3.33 3.04
CA ALA A 44 4.00 -3.17 2.06
C ALA A 44 3.90 -4.38 1.11
N LYS A 45 5.06 -4.84 0.60
CA LYS A 45 5.14 -6.03 -0.27
C LYS A 45 4.67 -7.30 0.45
N ARG A 46 5.11 -7.53 1.69
CA ARG A 46 4.69 -8.71 2.47
C ARG A 46 3.19 -8.71 2.73
N TYR A 47 2.63 -7.55 3.10
CA TYR A 47 1.20 -7.39 3.32
C TYR A 47 0.40 -7.66 2.04
N GLY A 48 0.77 -7.03 0.93
CA GLY A 48 0.10 -7.23 -0.35
C GLY A 48 0.17 -8.68 -0.83
N ALA A 49 1.34 -9.32 -0.73
CA ALA A 49 1.52 -10.72 -1.11
C ALA A 49 0.70 -11.69 -0.25
N TRP A 50 0.52 -11.38 1.04
CA TRP A 50 -0.30 -12.18 1.95
C TRP A 50 -1.80 -12.05 1.65
N MET A 51 -2.27 -10.83 1.36
CA MET A 51 -3.69 -10.56 1.12
C MET A 51 -4.14 -10.94 -0.30
N TRP A 52 -3.31 -10.64 -1.31
CA TRP A 52 -3.64 -10.82 -2.72
C TRP A 52 -2.46 -11.43 -3.48
N PRO A 53 -2.25 -12.75 -3.36
CA PRO A 53 -1.16 -13.44 -4.03
C PRO A 53 -1.19 -13.18 -5.55
N GLY A 54 -0.29 -12.34 -6.04
CA GLY A 54 -0.08 -12.09 -7.46
C GLY A 54 -0.92 -10.99 -8.13
N THR A 55 -1.89 -10.37 -7.45
CA THR A 55 -2.65 -9.27 -8.06
C THR A 55 -2.30 -7.89 -7.51
N PHE A 56 -1.72 -7.78 -6.31
CA PHE A 56 -1.40 -6.48 -5.71
C PHE A 56 -0.30 -5.69 -6.43
N GLU A 57 -0.30 -4.37 -6.19
CA GLU A 57 0.81 -3.48 -6.51
C GLU A 57 1.19 -2.62 -5.31
N VAL A 58 2.47 -2.25 -5.24
CA VAL A 58 2.98 -1.30 -4.25
C VAL A 58 3.58 -0.13 -5.00
N VAL A 59 3.10 1.07 -4.72
CA VAL A 59 3.48 2.31 -5.41
C VAL A 59 4.12 3.27 -4.41
N ASP A 60 5.24 3.88 -4.81
CA ASP A 60 5.81 5.04 -4.14
C ASP A 60 4.92 6.27 -4.41
N ILE A 61 4.27 6.81 -3.40
CA ILE A 61 3.36 7.95 -3.57
C ILE A 61 4.10 9.24 -3.97
N VAL A 62 5.40 9.33 -3.70
CA VAL A 62 6.20 10.52 -4.03
C VAL A 62 6.62 10.51 -5.49
N THR A 63 7.03 9.35 -6.01
CA THR A 63 7.49 9.22 -7.40
C THR A 63 6.42 8.72 -8.36
N GLY A 64 5.31 8.18 -7.84
CA GLY A 64 4.24 7.55 -8.60
C GLY A 64 4.64 6.20 -9.22
N LYS A 65 5.82 5.67 -8.89
CA LYS A 65 6.37 4.45 -9.50
C LYS A 65 6.14 3.20 -8.66
N PRO A 66 5.95 2.02 -9.28
CA PRO A 66 5.91 0.76 -8.55
C PRO A 66 7.29 0.42 -7.97
N VAL A 67 7.35 -0.30 -6.84
CA VAL A 67 8.62 -0.74 -6.19
C VAL A 67 9.34 -1.86 -6.97
N CYS A 68 8.86 -2.21 -8.16
CA CYS A 68 9.46 -3.18 -9.05
C CYS A 68 9.56 -2.53 -10.43
N GLU A 69 10.55 -1.65 -10.59
CA GLU A 69 11.16 -1.33 -11.88
C GLU A 69 12.65 -1.70 -11.78
#